data_AF-A0A6G8U0H4-F1
#
_entry.id   AF-A0A6G8U0H4-F1
#
_cell.length_a   1.000
_cell.length_b   1.000
_cell.length_c   1.000
_cell.angle_alpha   90.00
_cell.angle_beta   90.00
_cell.angle_gamma   90.00
#
_symmetry.space_group_name_H-M   'P 1'
#
loop_
_entity.id
_entity.type
_entity.pdbx_description
1 polymer ?
#
loop_
_entity_poly.entity_id
_entity_poly.type
_entity_poly.pdbx_seq_one_letter_code
_entity_poly.pdbx_strand_id
1 'polypeptide(L)'
;MGKPSSRRVILTVQEIEFAFACKTFVLEMDPRAGNQIIIEGNAIAVPNSGKARRAFLHYGITRLLRVFNKAIEQRAIPLEQVPGLLSNLALFNEKILRAFDVIPE
;
A
#
# COMPACT_ATOMS: atom_id res chain seq x y z
N MET A 1 27.79 -6.08 -2.58
CA MET A 1 26.53 -5.43 -2.13
C MET A 1 25.37 -6.18 -2.75
N GLY A 2 24.61 -6.95 -1.95
CA GLY A 2 23.40 -7.63 -2.45
C GLY A 2 22.33 -6.60 -2.82
N LYS A 3 21.68 -6.76 -3.98
CA LYS A 3 20.52 -5.93 -4.34
C LYS A 3 19.46 -6.10 -3.25
N PRO A 4 18.85 -5.02 -2.73
CA PRO A 4 17.71 -5.15 -1.84
C PRO A 4 16.61 -5.91 -2.59
N SER A 5 16.30 -7.13 -2.16
CA SER A 5 15.22 -7.90 -2.77
C SER A 5 13.90 -7.20 -2.43
N SER A 6 13.15 -6.85 -3.47
CA SER A 6 11.81 -6.30 -3.34
C SER A 6 10.87 -7.39 -3.82
N ARG A 7 10.09 -7.98 -2.90
CA ARG A 7 9.13 -9.02 -3.26
C ARG A 7 7.96 -8.37 -4.00
N ARG A 8 7.58 -8.95 -5.13
CA ARG A 8 6.37 -8.55 -5.86
C ARG A 8 5.15 -9.13 -5.15
N VAL A 9 4.17 -8.28 -4.87
CA VAL A 9 2.87 -8.64 -4.31
C VAL A 9 1.84 -8.48 -5.42
N ILE A 10 1.12 -9.57 -5.73
CA ILE A 10 0.07 -9.56 -6.75
C ILE A 10 -1.22 -8.98 -6.17
N LEU A 11 -1.80 -8.04 -6.92
CA LEU A 11 -2.92 -7.22 -6.52
C LEU A 11 -4.11 -7.44 -7.47
N THR A 12 -5.32 -7.31 -6.94
CA THR A 12 -6.54 -7.12 -7.73
C THR A 12 -6.61 -5.68 -8.27
N VAL A 13 -7.56 -5.40 -9.16
CA VAL A 13 -7.77 -4.05 -9.71
C VAL A 13 -7.99 -3.02 -8.60
N GLN A 14 -8.84 -3.34 -7.61
CA GLN A 14 -9.10 -2.43 -6.49
C GLN A 14 -7.86 -2.21 -5.61
N GLU A 15 -7.08 -3.26 -5.38
CA GLU A 15 -5.85 -3.17 -4.58
C GLU A 15 -4.75 -2.37 -5.29
N ILE A 16 -4.73 -2.34 -6.63
CA ILE A 16 -3.83 -1.48 -7.41
C ILE A 16 -4.15 0.00 -7.16
N GLU A 17 -5.42 0.38 -7.12
CA GLU A 17 -5.81 1.76 -6.77
C GLU A 17 -5.32 2.15 -5.37
N PHE A 18 -5.46 1.24 -4.41
CA PHE A 18 -4.93 1.41 -3.06
C PHE A 18 -3.40 1.55 -3.07
N ALA A 19 -2.69 0.74 -3.85
CA ALA A 19 -1.24 0.83 -4.02
C ALA A 19 -0.82 2.19 -4.60
N PHE A 20 -1.52 2.70 -5.61
CA PHE A 20 -1.25 4.03 -6.18
C PHE A 20 -1.51 5.15 -5.18
N ALA A 21 -2.61 5.09 -4.42
CA ALA A 21 -2.88 6.05 -3.36
C ALA A 21 -1.76 6.04 -2.30
N CYS A 22 -1.36 4.87 -1.82
CA CYS A 22 -0.24 4.72 -0.89
C CYS A 22 1.05 5.30 -1.46
N LYS A 23 1.43 4.98 -2.70
CA LYS A 23 2.64 5.51 -3.34
C LYS A 23 2.59 7.03 -3.45
N THR A 24 1.44 7.60 -3.81
CA THR A 24 1.23 9.06 -3.90
C THR A 24 1.44 9.71 -2.55
N PHE A 25 0.84 9.19 -1.49
CA PHE A 25 1.04 9.70 -0.13
C PHE A 25 2.50 9.60 0.33
N VAL A 26 3.20 8.51 -0.02
CA VAL A 26 4.63 8.38 0.29
C VAL A 26 5.45 9.39 -0.50
N LEU A 27 5.15 9.61 -1.78
CA LEU A 27 5.85 10.61 -2.61
C LEU A 27 5.69 12.02 -2.06
N GLU A 28 4.52 12.38 -1.54
CA GLU A 28 4.28 13.68 -0.90
C GLU A 28 5.13 13.88 0.36
N MET A 29 5.34 12.83 1.16
CA MET A 29 6.00 12.92 2.47
C MET A 29 7.50 12.61 2.42
N ASP A 30 7.92 11.65 1.59
CA ASP A 30 9.30 11.23 1.37
C ASP A 30 9.48 10.80 -0.09
N PRO A 31 9.76 11.75 -1.02
CA PRO A 31 9.93 11.46 -2.44
C PRO A 31 10.99 10.38 -2.73
N ARG A 32 12.05 10.31 -1.91
CA ARG A 32 13.12 9.33 -2.10
C ARG A 32 12.64 7.92 -1.79
N ALA A 33 11.81 7.74 -0.77
CA ALA A 33 11.18 6.45 -0.49
C ALA A 33 10.11 6.12 -1.54
N GLY A 34 9.30 7.11 -1.92
CA GLY A 34 8.22 6.98 -2.91
C GLY A 34 8.72 6.50 -4.27
N ASN A 35 9.85 7.02 -4.73
CA ASN A 35 10.48 6.64 -6.01
C ASN A 35 11.02 5.21 -6.03
N GLN A 36 11.22 4.58 -4.86
CA GLN A 36 11.66 3.18 -4.81
C GLN A 36 10.48 2.20 -4.85
N ILE A 37 9.25 2.66 -4.68
CA ILE A 37 8.04 1.83 -4.78
C ILE A 37 7.69 1.67 -6.26
N ILE A 38 7.71 0.43 -6.73
CA ILE A 38 7.39 0.09 -8.12
C ILE A 38 5.99 -0.52 -8.15
N ILE A 39 5.13 0.01 -9.02
CA ILE A 39 3.84 -0.58 -9.37
C ILE A 39 3.90 -0.84 -10.87
N GLU A 40 3.80 -2.09 -11.27
CA GLU A 40 3.90 -2.51 -12.66
C GLU A 40 2.91 -3.65 -12.92
N GLY A 41 2.04 -3.46 -13.91
CA GLY A 41 0.93 -4.37 -14.17
C GLY A 41 0.04 -4.50 -12.94
N ASN A 42 -0.21 -5.73 -12.50
CA ASN A 42 -0.99 -6.04 -11.30
C ASN A 42 -0.12 -6.30 -10.07
N ALA A 43 1.10 -5.79 -10.02
CA ALA A 43 2.02 -6.06 -8.93
C ALA A 43 2.59 -4.76 -8.32
N ILE A 44 2.75 -4.78 -7.00
CA ILE A 44 3.55 -3.80 -6.26
C ILE A 44 4.82 -4.46 -5.73
N ALA A 45 5.94 -3.74 -5.84
CA ALA A 45 7.19 -4.04 -5.16
C ALA A 45 7.57 -2.85 -4.29
N VAL A 46 7.57 -3.07 -2.98
CA VAL A 46 8.12 -2.12 -2.01
C VAL A 46 9.45 -2.70 -1.53
N PRO A 47 10.57 -1.97 -1.65
CA PRO A 47 11.84 -2.45 -1.15
C PRO A 47 11.75 -2.72 0.34
N ASN A 48 12.31 -3.85 0.76
CA ASN A 48 12.43 -4.18 2.18
C ASN A 48 13.53 -3.37 2.89
N SER A 49 14.03 -2.29 2.25
CA SER A 49 14.89 -1.34 2.95
C SER A 49 14.06 -0.71 4.08
N GLY A 50 14.63 -0.67 5.29
CA GLY A 50 13.89 -0.22 6.47
C GLY A 50 13.26 1.17 6.27
N LYS A 51 13.87 2.04 5.45
CA LYS A 51 13.32 3.36 5.13
C LYS A 51 12.09 3.29 4.22
N ALA A 52 12.15 2.58 3.08
CA ALA A 52 11.02 2.51 2.15
C ALA A 52 9.83 1.73 2.75
N ARG A 53 10.11 0.62 3.45
CA ARG A 53 9.09 -0.13 4.21
C ARG A 53 8.38 0.75 5.24
N ARG A 54 9.13 1.45 6.10
CA ARG A 54 8.54 2.34 7.12
C ARG A 54 7.73 3.46 6.48
N ALA A 55 8.26 4.10 5.44
CA ALA A 55 7.55 5.14 4.73
C ALA A 55 6.22 4.62 4.14
N PHE A 56 6.22 3.43 3.53
CA PHE A 56 5.01 2.83 2.99
C PHE A 56 3.95 2.52 4.06
N LEU A 57 4.35 1.96 5.19
CA LEU A 57 3.44 1.65 6.30
C LEU A 57 2.88 2.93 6.97
N HIS A 58 3.76 3.90 7.26
CA HIS A 58 3.39 5.10 8.02
C HIS A 58 2.72 6.17 7.15
N TYR A 59 3.23 6.44 5.95
CA TYR A 59 2.68 7.48 5.08
C TYR A 59 1.69 6.93 4.05
N GLY A 60 1.88 5.71 3.57
CA GLY A 60 0.96 5.06 2.63
C GLY A 60 -0.26 4.47 3.33
N ILE A 61 -0.10 3.29 3.93
CA ILE A 61 -1.19 2.49 4.50
C ILE A 61 -1.97 3.26 5.56
N THR A 62 -1.28 3.82 6.55
CA THR A 62 -1.94 4.56 7.64
C THR A 62 -2.76 5.74 7.12
N ARG A 63 -2.25 6.47 6.12
CA ARG A 63 -2.99 7.60 5.54
C ARG A 63 -4.17 7.13 4.70
N LEU A 64 -4.00 6.04 3.93
CA LEU A 64 -5.09 5.42 3.19
C LEU A 64 -6.25 5.04 4.11
N LEU A 65 -5.98 4.36 5.23
CA LEU A 65 -7.01 4.02 6.22
C LEU A 65 -7.73 5.26 6.76
N ARG A 66 -7.00 6.33 7.09
CA ARG A 66 -7.60 7.59 7.56
C ARG A 66 -8.49 8.26 6.51
N VAL A 67 -8.02 8.31 5.26
CA VAL A 67 -8.80 8.88 4.14
C VAL A 67 -10.05 8.05 3.90
N PHE A 68 -9.91 6.73 3.92
CA PHE A 68 -11.03 5.82 3.70
C PHE A 68 -12.11 5.97 4.78
N ASN A 69 -11.71 6.03 6.06
CA ASN A 69 -12.64 6.28 7.17
C ASN A 69 -13.37 7.62 7.00
N LYS A 70 -12.64 8.70 6.67
CA LYS A 70 -13.27 10.01 6.41
C LYS A 70 -14.24 9.98 5.24
N ALA A 71 -13.91 9.25 4.17
CA ALA A 71 -14.79 9.12 3.01
C ALA A 71 -16.09 8.38 3.36
N ILE A 72 -16.03 7.37 4.23
CA ILE A 72 -17.22 6.69 4.76
C ILE A 72 -18.03 7.65 5.65
N GLU A 73 -17.39 8.33 6.61
CA GLU A 73 -18.05 9.27 7.53
C GLU A 73 -18.78 10.39 6.78
N GLN A 74 -18.17 10.90 5.71
CA GLN A 74 -18.72 11.95 4.86
C GLN A 74 -19.70 11.44 3.80
N ARG A 75 -19.97 10.12 3.77
CA ARG A 75 -20.82 9.46 2.76
C ARG A 75 -20.37 9.75 1.32
N ALA A 76 -19.07 9.94 1.12
CA ALA A 76 -18.45 10.09 -0.19
C ALA A 76 -18.36 8.74 -0.95
N ILE A 77 -18.55 7.62 -0.23
CA ILE A 77 -18.65 6.27 -0.78
C ILE A 77 -20.10 5.79 -0.58
N PRO A 78 -20.77 5.27 -1.62
CA PRO A 78 -22.09 4.67 -1.48
C PRO A 78 -22.07 3.51 -0.48
N LEU A 79 -23.06 3.45 0.42
CA LEU A 79 -23.06 2.51 1.56
C LEU A 79 -23.01 1.05 1.12
N GLU A 80 -23.62 0.73 -0.02
CA GLU A 80 -23.61 -0.59 -0.64
C GLU A 80 -22.22 -1.06 -1.10
N GLN A 81 -21.30 -0.12 -1.36
CA GLN A 81 -19.93 -0.42 -1.78
C GLN A 81 -18.96 -0.58 -0.60
N VAL A 82 -19.30 -0.02 0.57
CA VAL A 82 -18.42 0.03 1.74
C VAL A 82 -17.94 -1.37 2.17
N PRO A 83 -18.80 -2.41 2.30
CA PRO A 83 -18.33 -3.73 2.75
C PRO A 83 -17.30 -4.35 1.80
N GLY A 84 -17.52 -4.26 0.50
CA GLY A 84 -16.61 -4.80 -0.52
C GLY A 84 -15.26 -4.08 -0.51
N LEU A 85 -15.28 -2.75 -0.40
CA LEU A 85 -14.05 -1.97 -0.33
C LEU A 85 -13.26 -2.20 0.96
N LEU A 86 -13.94 -2.33 2.11
CA LEU A 86 -13.28 -2.69 3.38
C LEU A 86 -12.64 -4.08 3.32
N SER A 87 -13.32 -5.05 2.69
CA SER A 87 -12.76 -6.38 2.48
C SER A 87 -11.50 -6.34 1.61
N ASN A 88 -11.55 -5.62 0.48
CA ASN A 88 -10.38 -5.43 -0.38
C ASN A 88 -9.24 -4.71 0.35
N LEU A 89 -9.55 -3.72 1.19
CA LEU A 89 -8.55 -2.96 1.95
C LEU A 89 -7.86 -3.82 3.03
N ALA A 90 -8.62 -4.69 3.68
CA ALA A 90 -8.08 -5.66 4.64
C ALA A 90 -7.14 -6.67 3.95
N LEU A 91 -7.57 -7.24 2.83
CA LEU A 91 -6.77 -8.18 2.03
C LEU A 91 -5.49 -7.51 1.49
N PHE A 92 -5.60 -6.28 1.00
CA PHE A 92 -4.46 -5.48 0.59
C PHE A 92 -3.45 -5.32 1.72
N ASN A 93 -3.90 -4.87 2.89
CA ASN A 93 -3.03 -4.65 4.04
C ASN A 93 -2.33 -5.96 4.48
N GLU A 94 -3.07 -7.07 4.52
CA GLU A 94 -2.51 -8.37 4.86
C GLU A 94 -1.43 -8.82 3.86
N LYS A 95 -1.69 -8.71 2.56
CA LYS A 95 -0.73 -9.07 1.51
C LYS A 95 0.57 -8.28 1.62
N ILE A 96 0.46 -6.97 1.88
CA ILE A 96 1.61 -6.08 2.07
C ILE A 96 2.41 -6.49 3.31
N LEU A 97 1.75 -6.68 4.45
CA LEU A 97 2.42 -7.05 5.70
C LEU A 97 3.11 -8.41 5.59
N ARG A 98 2.44 -9.42 5.03
CA ARG A 98 3.05 -10.73 4.76
C ARG A 98 4.28 -10.64 3.85
N ALA A 99 4.28 -9.72 2.88
CA ALA A 99 5.44 -9.51 2.02
C ALA A 99 6.64 -8.89 2.78
N PHE A 100 6.39 -8.22 3.89
CA PHE A 100 7.42 -7.61 4.74
C PHE A 100 7.91 -8.51 5.88
N ASP A 101 7.09 -9.45 6.34
CA ASP A 101 7.41 -10.35 7.46
C ASP A 101 8.17 -11.60 7.03
N VAL A 102 8.32 -11.82 5.72
CA VAL A 102 9.20 -12.87 5.20
C VAL A 102 10.64 -12.38 5.38
N ILE A 103 11.22 -12.75 6.52
CA ILE A 103 12.63 -12.57 6.86
C ILE A 103 13.45 -13.28 5.76
N PRO A 104 14.41 -12.59 5.11
CA PRO A 104 15.41 -13.31 4.32
C PRO A 104 16.31 -14.06 5.30
N GLU A 105 16.33 -15.39 5.20
CA GLU A 105 17.46 -16.20 5.70
C GLU A 105 18.76 -15.76 5.02
#